data_AF-A0A6B1F443-F1
#
_entry.id   AF-A0A6B1F443-F1
#
_cell.length_a   1.000
_cell.length_b   1.000
_cell.length_c   1.000
_cell.angle_alpha   90.00
_cell.angle_beta   90.00
_cell.angle_gamma   90.00
#
_symmetry.space_group_name_H-M   'P 1'
#
loop_
_entity.id
_entity.type
_entity.pdbx_description
1 polymer ?
#
loop_
_entity_poly.entity_id
_entity_poly.type
_entity_poly.pdbx_seq_one_letter_code
_entity_poly.pdbx_strand_id
1 'polypeptide(L)' 'MEWAVIEPLLPRQERMGRPRWTSLQRIVDAIQYLPSTGCHWRTLPSTYPPFSTVQNYFYTWVKTGTSC' A
#
# COMPACT_ATOMS: atom_id res chain seq x y z
N MET A 1 -15.72 4.22 0.09
CA MET A 1 -15.61 4.24 -1.39
C MET A 1 -14.40 5.07 -1.83
N GLU A 2 -13.31 5.09 -1.04
CA GLU A 2 -12.15 5.97 -1.30
C GLU A 2 -11.19 5.48 -2.39
N TRP A 3 -11.27 4.21 -2.79
CA TRP A 3 -10.30 3.61 -3.71
C TRP A 3 -10.26 4.28 -5.09
N ALA A 4 -11.42 4.67 -5.63
CA ALA A 4 -11.53 5.30 -6.94
C ALA A 4 -10.77 6.65 -7.05
N VAL A 5 -10.54 7.32 -5.93
CA VAL A 5 -9.80 8.59 -5.88
C VAL A 5 -8.29 8.36 -5.75
N ILE A 6 -7.90 7.27 -5.08
CA ILE A 6 -6.49 6.96 -4.80
C ILE A 6 -5.85 6.19 -5.96
N GLU A 7 -6.61 5.34 -6.67
CA GLU A 7 -6.13 4.59 -7.84
C GLU A 7 -5.31 5.40 -8.85
N PRO A 8 -5.76 6.58 -9.32
CA PRO A 8 -5.01 7.36 -10.30
C PRO A 8 -3.76 8.03 -9.72
N LEU A 9 -3.66 8.19 -8.40
CA LEU A 9 -2.53 8.81 -7.71
C LEU A 9 -1.42 7.80 -7.40
N LEU A 10 -1.75 6.51 -7.40
CA LEU A 10 -0.76 5.45 -7.22
C LEU A 10 0.00 5.24 -8.53
N PRO A 11 1.32 4.98 -8.48
CA PRO A 11 2.05 4.64 -9.68
C PRO A 11 1.35 3.47 -10.36
N ARG A 12 1.04 3.68 -11.64
CA ARG A 12 0.30 2.74 -12.49
C ARG A 12 0.81 1.33 -12.23
N GLN A 13 -0.10 0.41 -11.94
CA GLN A 13 0.22 -0.98 -11.72
C GLN A 13 0.98 -1.48 -12.96
N GLU A 14 2.30 -1.58 -12.85
CA GLU A 14 3.09 -2.28 -13.84
C GLU A 14 2.53 -3.71 -13.84
N ARG A 15 1.81 -4.07 -14.91
CA ARG A 15 1.31 -5.42 -15.19
C ARG A 15 2.50 -6.35 -15.51
N MET A 16 3.57 -6.31 -14.72
CA MET A 16 4.69 -7.22 -14.84
C MET A 16 4.41 -8.47 -14.01
N GLY A 17 3.57 -9.35 -14.57
CA GLY A 17 3.55 -10.77 -14.24
C GLY A 17 2.34 -11.30 -13.46
N ARG A 18 2.45 -12.60 -13.12
CA ARG A 18 1.46 -13.49 -12.48
C ARG A 18 0.59 -12.75 -11.46
N PRO A 19 -0.76 -12.90 -11.47
CA PRO A 19 -1.67 -12.15 -10.61
C PRO A 19 -1.29 -12.36 -9.15
N ARG A 20 -0.57 -11.39 -8.59
CA ARG A 20 -0.23 -11.40 -7.18
C ARG A 20 -1.52 -11.01 -6.47
N TRP A 21 -2.11 -11.96 -5.76
CA TRP A 21 -3.28 -11.77 -4.89
C TRP A 21 -3.12 -10.64 -3.85
N THR A 22 -1.93 -10.06 -3.74
CA THR A 22 -1.66 -8.83 -3.00
C THR A 22 -2.25 -7.63 -3.75
N SER A 23 -3.56 -7.44 -3.66
CA SER A 23 -4.22 -6.25 -4.21
C SER A 23 -3.61 -5.00 -3.59
N LEU A 24 -3.17 -4.04 -4.43
CA LEU A 24 -2.68 -2.73 -3.95
C LEU A 24 -3.68 -2.04 -3.01
N GLN A 25 -4.97 -2.30 -3.21
CA GLN A 25 -6.04 -1.97 -2.27
C GLN A 25 -5.68 -2.32 -0.83
N ARG A 26 -5.23 -3.55 -0.57
CA ARG A 26 -4.90 -3.99 0.80
C ARG A 26 -3.63 -3.36 1.33
N ILE A 27 -2.68 -3.01 0.45
CA ILE A 27 -1.46 -2.28 0.82
C ILE A 27 -1.82 -0.86 1.24
N VAL A 28 -2.67 -0.18 0.46
CA VAL A 28 -3.10 1.19 0.72
C VAL A 28 -4.05 1.26 1.93
N ASP A 29 -4.93 0.28 2.08
CA ASP A 29 -5.77 0.14 3.27
C ASP A 29 -4.90 -0.06 4.52
N ALA A 30 -3.86 -0.91 4.44
CA ALA A 30 -2.89 -1.06 5.52
C ALA A 30 -2.11 0.24 5.81
N ILE A 31 -1.72 1.01 4.80
CA ILE A 31 -1.03 2.31 4.98
C ILE A 31 -1.95 3.32 5.65
N GLN A 32 -3.24 3.37 5.30
CA GLN A 32 -4.23 4.27 5.93
C GLN A 32 -4.65 3.81 7.32
N TYR A 33 -4.62 2.51 7.59
CA TYR A 33 -4.90 1.93 8.90
C TYR A 33 -3.87 2.37 9.96
N LEU A 34 -2.60 2.51 9.58
CA LEU A 34 -1.52 2.88 10.51
C LEU A 34 -1.73 4.23 11.20
N PRO A 35 -1.92 5.37 10.49
CA PRO A 35 -2.19 6.65 11.12
C PRO A 35 -3.56 6.69 11.80
N SER A 36 -4.55 5.97 11.29
CA SER A 36 -5.90 5.92 11.90
C SER A 36 -5.91 5.21 13.25
N THR A 37 -5.07 4.19 13.42
CA THR A 37 -5.02 3.36 14.65
C THR A 37 -3.85 3.74 15.56
N GLY A 38 -2.90 4.57 15.09
CA GLY A 38 -1.64 4.85 15.80
C GLY A 38 -0.75 3.63 16.00
N CYS A 39 -1.05 2.54 15.31
CA CYS A 39 -0.35 1.26 15.47
C CYS A 39 0.95 1.25 14.67
N HIS A 40 1.99 0.65 15.25
CA HIS A 40 3.23 0.40 14.54
C HIS A 40 3.03 -0.65 13.44
N TRP A 41 3.87 -0.63 12.41
CA TRP A 41 3.91 -1.61 11.32
C TRP A 41 3.89 -3.08 11.81
N ARG A 42 4.50 -3.36 12.97
CA ARG A 42 4.55 -4.70 13.59
C ARG A 42 3.23 -5.17 14.19
N THR A 43 2.30 -4.26 14.44
CA THR A 43 0.98 -4.53 15.02
C THR A 43 -0.10 -4.66 13.93
N LEU A 44 0.31 -4.62 12.66
CA LEU A 44 -0.62 -4.81 11.54
C LEU A 44 -1.27 -6.20 11.64
N PRO A 45 -2.62 -6.31 11.64
CA PRO A 45 -3.27 -7.59 11.80
C PRO A 45 -2.99 -8.49 10.59
N SER A 46 -2.89 -9.80 10.84
CA SER A 46 -2.54 -10.81 9.81
C SER A 46 -3.57 -10.95 8.69
N THR A 47 -4.69 -10.24 8.78
CA THR A 47 -5.66 -10.05 7.69
C THR A 47 -5.05 -9.26 6.54
N TYR A 48 -4.08 -8.39 6.80
CA TYR A 48 -3.36 -7.61 5.79
C TYR A 48 -2.16 -8.36 5.22
N PRO A 49 -1.67 -7.96 4.03
CA PRO A 49 -0.39 -8.44 3.54
C PRO A 49 0.73 -8.13 4.55
N PRO A 50 1.81 -8.93 4.54
CA PRO A 50 2.90 -8.77 5.50
C PRO A 50 3.43 -7.33 5.49
N PHE A 51 3.63 -6.77 6.68
CA PHE A 51 4.03 -5.37 6.86
C PHE A 51 5.31 -5.03 6.08
N SER A 52 6.23 -5.99 5.90
CA SER A 52 7.44 -5.82 5.10
C SER A 52 7.15 -5.50 3.63
N THR A 53 6.10 -6.11 3.06
CA THR A 53 5.64 -5.79 1.70
C THR A 53 5.06 -4.38 1.67
N VAL A 54 4.17 -4.05 2.60
CA VAL A 54 3.54 -2.72 2.66
C VAL A 54 4.60 -1.62 2.82
N GLN A 55 5.58 -1.83 3.70
CA GLN A 55 6.71 -0.94 3.94
C GLN A 55 7.59 -0.79 2.70
N ASN A 56 7.88 -1.89 1.99
CA ASN A 56 8.65 -1.82 0.75
C ASN A 56 7.92 -1.00 -0.32
N TYR A 57 6.61 -1.19 -0.49
CA TYR A 57 5.80 -0.38 -1.41
C TYR A 57 5.79 1.10 -1.02
N PHE A 58 5.59 1.40 0.27
CA PHE A 58 5.62 2.77 0.78
C PHE A 58 6.95 3.46 0.49
N TYR A 59 8.08 2.82 0.84
CA TYR A 59 9.40 3.39 0.55
C TYR A 59 9.68 3.48 -0.94
N THR A 60 9.24 2.52 -1.75
CA THR A 60 9.32 2.63 -3.21
C THR A 60 8.57 3.87 -3.68
N TRP A 61 7.33 4.10 -3.25
CA TRP A 61 6.55 5.28 -3.66
C TRP A 61 7.17 6.60 -3.21
N VAL A 62 7.64 6.67 -1.96
CA VAL A 62 8.36 7.85 -1.45
C VAL A 62 9.65 8.11 -2.23
N LYS A 63 10.44 7.06 -2.53
CA LYS A 63 11.68 7.18 -3.32
C LYS A 63 11.44 7.52 -4.78
N THR A 64 10.36 7.01 -5.36
CA THR A 64 10.01 7.27 -6.77
C THR A 64 9.50 8.71 -6.94
N GLY A 65 9.26 9.43 -5.84
CA GLY A 65 9.01 10.87 -5.87
C GLY A 65 7.70 11.22 -6.57
N THR A 66 6.56 10.72 -6.08
CA THR A 66 5.26 11.35 -6.38
C THR A 66 5.10 12.66 -5.59
N SER A 67 6.14 13.48 -5.66
CA SER A 67 6.19 14.87 -5.24
C SER A 67 6.38 15.66 -6.52
N CYS A 68 5.33 16.40 -6.88
CA CYS A 68 5.40 17.47 -7.86
C CYS A 68 6.59 18.40 -7.61
#